data_AF-A0AAD3H8H4-F1
#
_entry.id   AF-A0AAD3H8H4-F1
#
_cell.length_a   1.000
_cell.length_b   1.000
_cell.length_c   1.000
_cell.angle_alpha   90.00
_cell.angle_beta   90.00
_cell.angle_gamma   90.00
#
_symmetry.space_group_name_H-M   'P 1'
#
loop_
_entity.id
_entity.type
_entity.pdbx_description
1 polymer ?
#
loop_
_entity_poly.entity_id
_entity_poly.type
_entity_poly.pdbx_seq_one_letter_code
_entity_poly.pdbx_strand_id
1 'polypeptide(L)'
;MPKGLAFLSKKSWHTGKLANQEKVWVQEQEKKAEEVKIRELAKQIQQEREEEELNRLSGKKSTRLDRGIDWMYQGGPRSDGKLTAYEEEQKKKEQEEYLLGKEYNPNNVAKGDLAAEDSNVGVNMVLTRTSEIVDDSQIPCSW
;
A
#
# COMPACT_ATOMS: atom_id res chain seq x y z
N MET A 1 -46.56 17.61 -2.83
CA MET A 1 -46.02 18.60 -1.87
C MET A 1 -47.01 19.76 -1.74
N PRO A 2 -47.46 20.13 -0.54
CA PRO A 2 -48.32 21.30 -0.36
C PRO A 2 -47.59 22.57 -0.79
N LYS A 3 -48.21 23.38 -1.67
CA LYS A 3 -47.60 24.55 -2.33
C LYS A 3 -47.08 25.62 -1.35
N GLY A 4 -47.57 25.64 -0.10
CA GLY A 4 -47.16 26.61 0.93
C GLY A 4 -45.76 26.38 1.53
N LEU A 5 -45.21 25.16 1.47
CA LEU A 5 -43.89 24.85 2.04
C LEU A 5 -42.75 24.98 1.03
N ALA A 6 -43.06 25.27 -0.24
CA ALA A 6 -42.08 25.35 -1.33
C ALA A 6 -41.03 26.47 -1.14
N PHE A 7 -41.32 27.49 -0.33
CA PHE A 7 -40.35 28.53 0.01
C PHE A 7 -39.18 28.01 0.87
N LEU A 8 -39.41 26.97 1.69
CA LEU A 8 -38.40 26.42 2.58
C LEU A 8 -37.25 25.76 1.81
N SER A 9 -37.52 25.13 0.66
CA SER A 9 -36.47 24.52 -0.17
C SER A 9 -35.50 25.54 -0.76
N LYS A 10 -35.90 26.80 -0.87
CA LYS A 10 -35.04 27.90 -1.33
C LYS A 10 -34.12 28.43 -0.21
N LYS A 11 -34.27 27.97 1.03
CA LYS A 11 -33.44 28.37 2.17
C LYS A 11 -32.14 27.56 2.23
N SER A 12 -31.05 28.23 2.60
CA SER A 12 -29.72 27.62 2.70
C SER A 12 -29.63 26.55 3.78
N TRP A 13 -30.40 26.67 4.85
CA TRP A 13 -30.43 25.76 6.00
C TRP A 13 -31.41 24.58 5.84
N HIS A 14 -32.12 24.48 4.72
CA HIS A 14 -33.08 23.40 4.52
C HIS A 14 -32.38 22.04 4.38
N THR A 15 -32.83 21.03 5.14
CA THR A 15 -32.20 19.70 5.21
C THR A 15 -32.26 18.94 3.89
N GLY A 16 -33.31 19.16 3.10
CA GLY A 16 -33.46 18.56 1.77
C GLY A 16 -32.61 19.18 0.65
N LYS A 17 -31.80 20.20 0.94
CA LYS A 17 -30.94 20.83 -0.08
C LYS A 17 -29.75 19.91 -0.37
N LEU A 18 -29.48 19.63 -1.65
CA LEU A 18 -28.36 18.76 -2.09
C LEU A 18 -27.03 19.15 -1.44
N ALA A 19 -26.68 20.43 -1.43
CA ALA A 19 -25.46 20.92 -0.79
C ALA A 19 -25.35 20.62 0.72
N ASN A 20 -26.47 20.47 1.42
CA ASN A 20 -26.46 20.09 2.84
C ASN A 20 -26.39 18.57 3.00
N GLN A 21 -27.08 17.82 2.14
CA GLN A 21 -26.98 16.36 2.08
C GLN A 21 -25.55 15.91 1.75
N GLU A 22 -24.89 16.59 0.81
CA GLU A 22 -23.48 16.36 0.47
C GLU A 22 -22.57 16.59 1.67
N LYS A 23 -22.77 17.68 2.44
CA LYS A 23 -21.99 17.94 3.66
C LYS A 23 -22.18 16.86 4.72
N VAL A 24 -23.43 16.45 4.95
CA VAL A 24 -23.75 15.36 5.88
C VAL A 24 -23.09 14.07 5.40
N TRP A 25 -23.17 13.76 4.11
CA TRP A 25 -22.57 12.57 3.53
C TRP A 25 -21.04 12.54 3.68
N VAL A 26 -20.36 13.66 3.43
CA VAL A 26 -18.91 13.76 3.64
C VAL A 26 -18.55 13.52 5.11
N GLN A 27 -19.27 14.15 6.04
CA GLN A 27 -19.04 13.96 7.47
C GLN A 27 -19.34 12.53 7.93
N GLU A 28 -20.38 11.90 7.41
CA GLU A 28 -20.70 10.49 7.68
C GLU A 28 -19.61 9.56 7.15
N GLN A 29 -19.05 9.86 5.98
CA GLN A 29 -17.97 9.08 5.38
C GLN A 29 -16.67 9.21 6.19
N GLU A 30 -16.32 10.42 6.63
CA GLU A 30 -15.18 10.68 7.51
C GLU A 30 -15.34 9.95 8.84
N LYS A 31 -16.51 10.10 9.49
CA LYS A 31 -16.83 9.41 10.74
C LYS A 31 -16.74 7.89 10.60
N LYS A 32 -17.23 7.34 9.48
CA LYS A 32 -17.13 5.89 9.20
C LYS A 32 -15.67 5.45 9.07
N ALA A 33 -14.80 6.27 8.48
CA ALA A 33 -13.36 5.98 8.38
C ALA A 33 -12.69 6.04 9.77
N GLU A 34 -13.05 7.00 10.61
CA GLU A 34 -12.58 7.08 12.00
C GLU A 34 -13.04 5.88 12.83
N GLU A 35 -14.30 5.48 12.72
CA GLU A 35 -14.84 4.29 13.40
C GLU A 35 -14.12 2.99 12.99
N VAL A 36 -13.63 2.89 11.75
CA VAL A 36 -12.79 1.76 11.33
C VAL A 36 -11.44 1.80 12.03
N LYS A 37 -10.76 2.95 12.04
CA LYS A 37 -9.46 3.11 12.73
C LYS A 37 -9.57 2.83 14.22
N ILE A 38 -10.62 3.32 14.87
CA ILE A 38 -10.88 3.07 16.29
C ILE A 38 -11.11 1.58 16.55
N ARG A 39 -11.85 0.89 15.69
CA ARG A 39 -12.05 -0.57 15.81
C ARG A 39 -10.76 -1.36 15.66
N GLU A 40 -9.89 -0.96 14.75
CA GLU A 40 -8.57 -1.57 14.59
C GLU A 40 -7.72 -1.38 15.84
N LEU A 41 -7.63 -0.15 16.36
CA LEU A 41 -6.92 0.14 17.62
C LEU A 41 -7.51 -0.64 18.81
N ALA A 42 -8.83 -0.73 18.91
CA ALA A 42 -9.50 -1.51 19.94
C ALA A 42 -9.13 -2.99 19.86
N LYS A 43 -9.01 -3.53 18.64
CA LYS A 43 -8.56 -4.91 18.42
C LYS A 43 -7.10 -5.11 18.85
N GLN A 44 -6.21 -4.15 18.55
CA GLN A 44 -4.81 -4.20 18.98
C GLN A 44 -4.69 -4.20 20.52
N ILE A 45 -5.43 -3.32 21.20
CA ILE A 45 -5.46 -3.28 22.67
C ILE A 45 -5.96 -4.60 23.25
N GLN A 46 -6.98 -5.19 22.63
CA GLN A 46 -7.53 -6.46 23.08
C GLN A 46 -6.50 -7.60 22.92
N GLN A 47 -5.77 -7.63 21.81
CA GLN A 47 -4.68 -8.58 21.59
C GLN A 47 -3.55 -8.40 22.62
N GLU A 48 -3.12 -7.16 22.89
CA GLU A 48 -2.10 -6.89 23.89
C GLU A 48 -2.53 -7.37 25.29
N ARG A 49 -3.80 -7.16 25.65
CA ARG A 49 -4.36 -7.65 26.93
C ARG A 49 -4.36 -9.18 27.01
N GLU A 50 -4.73 -9.86 25.93
CA GLU A 50 -4.72 -11.32 25.88
C GLU A 50 -3.30 -11.89 26.03
N GLU A 51 -2.31 -11.27 25.38
CA GLU A 51 -0.90 -11.63 25.52
C GLU A 51 -0.37 -11.35 26.92
N GLU A 52 -0.74 -10.22 27.52
CA GLU A 52 -0.36 -9.91 28.89
C GLU A 52 -0.93 -10.92 29.90
N GLU A 53 -2.19 -11.31 29.76
CA GLU A 53 -2.81 -12.33 30.60
C GLU A 53 -2.16 -13.70 30.41
N LEU A 54 -1.83 -14.10 29.16
CA LEU A 54 -1.08 -15.34 28.89
C LEU A 54 0.29 -15.31 29.57
N ASN A 55 1.04 -14.21 29.43
CA ASN A 55 2.34 -14.03 30.07
C ASN A 55 2.24 -14.10 31.59
N ARG A 56 1.20 -13.48 32.17
CA ARG A 56 0.90 -13.53 33.59
C ARG A 56 0.62 -14.95 34.07
N LEU A 57 -0.19 -15.72 33.34
CA LEU A 57 -0.53 -17.11 33.65
C LEU A 57 0.66 -18.06 33.48
N SER A 58 1.51 -17.83 32.48
CA SER A 58 2.70 -18.65 32.22
C SER A 58 3.74 -18.59 33.34
N GLY A 59 3.58 -17.71 34.34
CA GLY A 59 4.53 -17.59 35.45
C GLY A 59 5.91 -17.06 35.05
N LYS A 60 6.10 -16.70 33.78
CA LYS A 60 7.20 -15.84 33.34
C LYS A 60 7.00 -14.51 34.02
N LYS A 61 7.56 -14.37 35.22
CA LYS A 61 7.60 -13.12 35.99
C LYS A 61 8.16 -12.07 35.04
N SER A 62 7.27 -11.33 34.41
CA SER A 62 7.60 -10.29 33.45
C SER A 62 8.63 -9.42 34.13
N THR A 63 9.86 -9.48 33.65
CA THR A 63 10.83 -8.42 33.83
C THR A 63 10.20 -7.21 33.17
N ARG A 64 9.28 -6.53 33.88
CA ARG A 64 8.62 -5.29 33.46
C ARG A 64 9.64 -4.20 33.06
N LEU A 65 10.90 -4.41 33.39
CA LEU A 65 12.06 -3.60 33.02
C LEU A 65 12.46 -3.71 31.53
N ASP A 66 11.94 -4.69 30.77
CA ASP A 66 12.39 -4.91 29.39
C ASP A 66 11.55 -4.18 28.33
N ARG A 67 10.26 -3.86 28.58
CA ARG A 67 9.42 -3.19 27.56
C ARG A 67 9.95 -1.82 27.11
N GLY A 68 10.66 -1.11 27.99
CA GLY A 68 11.27 0.19 27.70
C GLY A 68 12.65 0.11 27.03
N ILE A 69 13.24 -1.09 26.95
CA ILE A 69 14.58 -1.33 26.39
C ILE A 69 14.50 -2.32 25.20
N ASP A 70 13.35 -2.96 24.99
CA ASP A 70 13.10 -3.85 23.85
C ASP A 70 13.35 -3.11 22.53
N TRP A 71 12.91 -1.85 22.39
CA TRP A 71 13.23 -1.03 21.21
C TRP A 71 14.74 -0.85 20.97
N MET A 72 15.58 -0.93 22.01
CA MET A 72 17.05 -0.84 21.93
C MET A 72 17.68 -2.19 21.59
N TYR A 73 17.13 -3.30 22.09
CA TYR A 73 17.64 -4.65 21.83
C TYR A 73 17.06 -5.32 20.59
N GLN A 74 15.94 -4.83 20.06
CA GLN A 74 15.27 -5.33 18.86
C GLN A 74 15.78 -4.63 17.59
N GLY A 75 16.51 -3.52 17.72
CA GLY A 75 17.01 -2.71 16.58
C GLY A 75 18.52 -2.83 16.29
N GLY A 76 19.24 -3.74 16.95
CA GLY A 76 20.60 -4.08 16.51
C GLY A 76 20.53 -4.99 15.28
N PRO A 77 21.46 -4.92 14.32
CA PRO A 77 21.48 -5.76 13.10
C PRO A 77 21.67 -7.27 13.35
N ARG A 78 21.28 -7.79 14.52
CA ARG A 78 21.58 -9.13 14.99
C ARG A 78 20.47 -9.84 15.77
N SER A 79 19.39 -9.17 16.18
CA SER A 79 18.47 -9.75 17.19
C SER A 79 17.13 -10.27 16.65
N ASP A 80 16.71 -9.83 15.48
CA ASP A 80 15.38 -10.08 14.92
C ASP A 80 15.47 -10.82 13.58
N GLY A 81 16.14 -11.98 13.55
CA GLY A 81 16.01 -12.95 12.46
C GLY A 81 16.23 -12.40 11.05
N LYS A 82 17.05 -11.35 10.92
CA LYS A 82 17.21 -10.57 9.71
C LYS A 82 18.42 -11.09 8.93
N LEU A 83 18.09 -11.70 7.79
CA LEU A 83 18.84 -11.75 6.53
C LEU A 83 20.36 -11.79 6.71
N THR A 84 20.99 -12.95 6.47
CA THR A 84 22.46 -13.05 6.58
C THR A 84 23.11 -11.91 5.79
N ALA A 85 24.28 -11.40 6.19
CA ALA A 85 24.91 -10.26 5.51
C ALA A 85 24.95 -10.42 3.96
N TYR A 86 25.09 -11.67 3.50
CA TYR A 86 24.98 -12.06 2.09
C TYR A 86 23.64 -11.73 1.44
N GLU A 87 22.57 -12.04 2.15
CA GLU A 87 21.18 -11.99 1.75
C GLU A 87 20.72 -10.51 1.77
N GLU A 88 21.30 -9.66 2.65
CA GLU A 88 21.16 -8.20 2.67
C GLU A 88 21.86 -7.57 1.46
N GLU A 89 23.06 -8.03 1.14
CA GLU A 89 23.78 -7.61 -0.06
C GLU A 89 23.02 -7.97 -1.34
N GLN A 90 22.38 -9.15 -1.42
CA GLN A 90 21.58 -9.52 -2.59
C GLN A 90 20.38 -8.59 -2.78
N LYS A 91 19.60 -8.32 -1.72
CA LYS A 91 18.48 -7.37 -1.82
C LYS A 91 18.92 -5.96 -2.17
N LYS A 92 20.10 -5.54 -1.69
CA LYS A 92 20.65 -4.24 -2.02
C LYS A 92 21.08 -4.17 -3.50
N LYS A 93 21.71 -5.22 -4.02
CA LYS A 93 22.05 -5.35 -5.46
C LYS A 93 20.79 -5.37 -6.33
N GLU A 94 19.77 -6.13 -5.95
CA GLU A 94 18.48 -6.16 -6.65
C GLU A 94 17.82 -4.77 -6.68
N GLN A 95 17.90 -4.02 -5.58
CA GLN A 95 17.43 -2.63 -5.54
C GLN A 95 18.29 -1.72 -6.43
N GLU A 96 19.61 -1.82 -6.40
CA GLU A 96 20.52 -1.04 -7.23
C GLU A 96 20.33 -1.31 -8.73
N GLU A 97 20.08 -2.57 -9.12
CA GLU A 97 19.77 -2.96 -10.50
C GLU A 97 18.42 -2.43 -10.97
N TYR A 98 17.41 -2.44 -10.09
CA TYR A 98 16.12 -1.84 -10.36
C TYR A 98 16.21 -0.32 -10.51
N LEU A 99 17.00 0.35 -9.65
CA LEU A 99 17.29 1.78 -9.78
C LEU A 99 18.08 2.11 -11.06
N LEU A 100 18.88 1.18 -11.57
CA LEU A 100 19.62 1.31 -12.83
C LEU A 100 18.74 1.08 -14.08
N GLY A 101 17.47 0.72 -13.88
CA GLY A 101 16.49 0.55 -14.96
C GLY A 101 16.50 -0.83 -15.62
N LYS A 102 17.14 -1.84 -15.01
CA LYS A 102 16.98 -3.24 -15.43
C LYS A 102 15.61 -3.75 -14.97
N GLU A 103 14.90 -4.48 -15.83
CA GLU A 103 13.60 -5.05 -15.48
C GLU A 103 13.73 -6.15 -14.41
N TYR A 104 12.98 -6.03 -13.30
CA TYR A 104 12.96 -7.04 -12.24
C TYR A 104 12.29 -8.32 -12.74
N ASN A 105 13.04 -9.42 -12.80
CA ASN A 105 12.56 -10.70 -13.30
C ASN A 105 12.67 -11.78 -12.21
N PRO A 106 11.59 -12.10 -11.47
CA PRO A 106 11.64 -12.96 -10.28
C PRO A 106 11.99 -14.43 -10.56
N ASN A 107 12.11 -14.84 -11.83
CA ASN A 107 12.40 -16.21 -12.24
C ASN A 107 13.90 -16.48 -12.51
N ASN A 108 14.76 -15.46 -12.48
CA ASN A 108 16.18 -15.57 -12.88
C ASN A 108 17.17 -15.62 -11.70
N VAL A 109 16.71 -15.87 -10.48
CA VAL A 109 17.53 -15.84 -9.24
C VAL A 109 18.54 -17.00 -9.13
N ALA A 110 18.77 -17.78 -10.20
CA ALA A 110 19.72 -18.89 -10.17
C ALA A 110 20.40 -19.09 -11.53
N LYS A 111 21.35 -18.23 -11.87
CA LYS A 111 22.50 -18.59 -12.72
C LYS A 111 23.56 -17.50 -12.60
N GLY A 112 24.65 -17.80 -11.89
CA GLY A 112 25.81 -16.93 -11.81
C GLY A 112 26.49 -16.75 -13.18
N ASP A 113 27.10 -15.58 -13.35
CA ASP A 113 27.78 -15.09 -14.56
C ASP A 113 29.08 -15.82 -14.90
N LEU A 114 29.01 -17.15 -15.07
CA LEU A 114 30.09 -17.97 -15.61
C LEU A 114 29.58 -18.80 -16.78
N ALA A 115 28.97 -18.16 -17.78
CA ALA A 115 28.81 -18.77 -19.10
C ALA A 115 28.52 -17.72 -20.18
N ALA A 116 29.33 -17.80 -21.23
CA ALA A 116 29.14 -17.24 -22.57
C ALA A 116 29.42 -15.74 -22.73
N GLU A 117 30.70 -15.45 -23.02
CA GLU A 117 31.02 -14.58 -24.14
C GLU A 117 30.20 -15.00 -25.36
N ASP A 118 29.49 -14.07 -25.99
CA ASP A 118 29.34 -14.06 -27.44
C ASP A 118 28.95 -12.64 -27.90
N SER A 119 29.84 -12.12 -28.74
CA SER A 119 29.77 -10.83 -29.43
C SER A 119 28.64 -10.78 -30.46
N ASN A 120 27.79 -9.73 -30.45
CA ASN A 120 27.55 -8.88 -31.62
C ASN A 120 26.61 -7.70 -31.33
N VAL A 121 27.18 -6.50 -31.39
CA VAL A 121 26.77 -5.34 -32.22
C VAL A 121 25.30 -4.91 -32.19
N GLY A 122 25.10 -3.69 -31.69
CA GLY A 122 23.84 -2.96 -31.77
C GLY A 122 23.55 -2.27 -33.11
N VAL A 123 22.75 -1.21 -32.99
CA VAL A 123 22.24 -0.29 -34.03
C VAL A 123 20.91 -0.73 -34.68
N ASN A 124 19.80 -0.32 -34.06
CA ASN A 124 18.66 0.26 -34.78
C ASN A 124 17.74 1.04 -33.82
N MET A 125 18.25 2.19 -33.37
CA MET A 125 17.45 3.36 -33.03
C MET A 125 17.19 4.12 -34.34
N VAL A 126 16.00 4.66 -34.55
CA VAL A 126 15.62 5.56 -35.67
C VAL A 126 15.21 4.86 -36.98
N LEU A 127 14.09 4.12 -37.03
CA LEU A 127 13.28 4.02 -38.27
C LEU A 127 11.89 3.35 -38.09
N THR A 128 10.92 3.95 -37.39
CA THR A 128 9.48 3.63 -37.60
C THR A 128 8.50 4.70 -37.07
N ARG A 129 8.98 5.86 -36.59
CA ARG A 129 8.10 6.92 -36.06
C ARG A 129 7.26 7.67 -37.10
N THR A 130 7.42 7.47 -38.41
CA THR A 130 6.67 8.26 -39.39
C THR A 130 6.33 7.48 -40.65
N SER A 131 5.17 6.84 -40.65
CA SER A 131 4.21 6.84 -41.77
C SER A 131 3.04 5.89 -41.45
N GLU A 132 1.82 6.44 -41.34
CA GLU A 132 0.56 5.85 -41.84
C GLU A 132 0.09 4.57 -41.07
N ILE A 133 -1.08 4.49 -40.43
CA ILE A 133 -2.45 4.72 -40.92
C ILE A 133 -3.36 4.87 -39.69
N VAL A 134 -4.12 5.96 -39.65
CA VAL A 134 -5.40 6.04 -38.95
C VAL A 134 -6.42 5.38 -39.88
N ASP A 135 -7.04 4.28 -39.46
CA ASP A 135 -8.24 3.75 -40.12
C ASP A 135 -9.29 3.39 -39.05
N ASP A 136 -10.04 4.42 -38.67
CA ASP A 136 -11.26 4.36 -37.85
C ASP A 136 -12.44 3.74 -38.64
N SER A 137 -12.36 2.45 -39.00
CA SER A 137 -13.43 1.81 -39.79
C SER A 137 -13.97 0.50 -39.22
N GLN A 138 -13.85 0.22 -37.92
CA GLN A 138 -14.50 -0.96 -37.35
C GLN A 138 -14.95 -0.83 -35.89
N ILE A 139 -15.99 -0.03 -35.65
CA ILE A 139 -16.98 -0.30 -34.60
C ILE A 139 -18.38 -0.14 -35.22
N PRO A 140 -19.15 -1.22 -35.46
CA PRO A 140 -20.52 -1.10 -35.91
C PRO A 140 -21.45 -0.68 -34.76
N CYS A 141 -22.10 0.47 -34.91
CA CYS A 141 -23.22 0.89 -34.07
C CYS A 141 -24.44 -0.02 -34.34
N SER A 142 -24.90 -0.75 -33.32
CA SER A 142 -26.24 -1.35 -33.28
C SER A 142 -27.27 -0.33 -32.75
N TRP A 143 -28.46 -0.36 -33.36
CA TRP A 143 -29.60 0.54 -33.19
C TRP A 143 -30.22 0.56 -31.79
#